data_AF-A0A7T0NZ03-F1
#
_entry.id   AF-A0A7T0NZ03-F1
#
_cell.length_a   1.000
_cell.length_b   1.000
_cell.length_c   1.000
_cell.angle_alpha   90.00
_cell.angle_beta   90.00
_cell.angle_gamma   90.00
#
_symmetry.space_group_name_H-M   'P 1'
#
loop_
_entity.id
_entity.type
_entity.pdbx_description
1 polymer ?
#
loop_
_entity_poly.entity_id
_entity_poly.type
_entity_poly.pdbx_seq_one_letter_code
_entity_poly.pdbx_strand_id
1 'polypeptide(L)'
;MRKTLLVFISLLSLMPLSLLHAESVPVDLFMADGQLKSHPIRVFISQDIADSMKPRLVLTASHVISPKRPDEQRFIEPMLVARHQTVEQVVNEAKIALTGTLLLFDLSHYPVPFYKTVVRLTPTLIWQDELNNQQVAIGGREVYLSNTVPAFVIPCLLVFLLLSVLIGLAKLGNKQPIQFICGNDGALSLSRAQVMLWTLAIGCMVMAYGLMRLQVPTIPESLIALMGLSLATGGISYAQGEKAAKALDVPAEGEAWVNRQPRLSDLVVDYSVRGQGNLSMTRAQMVFWTLFTLLLFVTKSILEGDLWDVPWELVALMGLSQISYLAPKINQPETSPAPAMAGKTDASTEVGFPPN
;
A
#
# COMPACT_ATOMS: atom_id res chain seq x y z
N MET A 1 11.03 80.90 -32.61
CA MET A 1 10.89 79.43 -32.65
C MET A 1 12.21 78.62 -32.66
N ARG A 2 13.41 79.23 -32.64
CA ARG A 2 14.69 78.48 -32.69
C ARG A 2 15.32 78.11 -31.33
N LYS A 3 14.87 78.70 -30.22
CA LYS A 3 15.47 78.49 -28.88
C LYS A 3 14.84 77.33 -28.08
N THR A 4 13.65 76.86 -28.45
CA THR A 4 12.96 75.76 -27.76
C THR A 4 13.39 74.36 -28.23
N LEU A 5 13.98 74.25 -29.42
CA LEU A 5 14.41 72.97 -29.99
C LEU A 5 15.75 72.46 -29.40
N LEU A 6 16.59 73.36 -28.88
CA LEU A 6 17.94 73.04 -28.40
C LEU A 6 17.95 72.47 -26.97
N VAL A 7 16.91 72.72 -26.18
CA VAL A 7 16.77 72.17 -24.81
C VAL A 7 16.31 70.70 -24.84
N PHE A 8 15.56 70.29 -25.87
CA PHE A 8 15.07 68.90 -25.98
C PHE A 8 16.17 67.90 -26.37
N ILE A 9 17.19 68.34 -27.12
CA ILE A 9 18.31 67.47 -27.53
C ILE A 9 19.30 67.26 -26.38
N SER A 10 19.47 68.23 -25.47
CA SER A 10 20.35 68.06 -24.31
C SER A 10 19.76 67.13 -23.23
N LEU A 11 18.43 67.06 -23.11
CA LEU A 11 17.76 66.19 -22.12
C LEU A 11 17.73 64.71 -22.54
N LEU A 12 17.89 64.41 -23.83
CA LEU A 12 17.96 63.03 -24.34
C LEU A 12 19.34 62.37 -24.15
N SER A 13 20.37 63.14 -23.77
CA SER A 13 21.75 62.65 -23.54
C SER A 13 22.03 62.19 -22.10
N LEU A 14 21.03 62.32 -21.21
CA LEU A 14 21.10 61.90 -19.80
C LEU A 14 20.17 60.72 -19.52
N MET A 15 19.86 59.89 -20.53
CA MET A 15 19.43 58.53 -20.19
C MET A 15 20.64 57.82 -19.59
N PRO A 16 20.60 57.40 -18.32
CA PRO A 16 21.62 56.52 -17.80
C PRO A 16 21.65 55.33 -18.76
N LEU A 17 22.85 55.03 -19.26
CA LEU A 17 23.18 53.74 -19.85
C LEU A 17 23.03 52.73 -18.70
N SER A 18 21.78 52.47 -18.31
CA SER A 18 21.41 51.47 -17.34
C SER A 18 21.93 50.19 -17.95
N LEU A 19 23.05 49.75 -17.40
CA LEU A 19 23.67 48.46 -17.59
C LEU A 19 22.63 47.48 -18.15
N LEU A 20 22.87 47.02 -19.38
CA LEU A 20 22.49 45.67 -19.79
C LEU A 20 23.19 44.73 -18.81
N HIS A 21 22.68 44.64 -17.58
CA HIS A 21 22.84 43.47 -16.76
C HIS A 21 22.14 42.40 -17.58
N ALA A 22 22.94 41.57 -18.25
CA ALA A 22 22.45 40.31 -18.77
C ALA A 22 21.75 39.64 -17.60
N GLU A 23 20.42 39.62 -17.65
CA GLU A 23 19.59 39.02 -16.62
C GLU A 23 20.02 37.55 -16.60
N SER A 24 20.82 37.18 -15.61
CA SER A 24 21.38 35.83 -15.53
C SER A 24 20.19 34.90 -15.41
N VAL A 25 19.93 34.12 -16.47
CA VAL A 25 18.84 33.15 -16.48
C VAL A 25 18.97 32.32 -15.20
N PRO A 26 17.92 32.28 -14.35
CA PRO A 26 18.01 31.58 -13.08
C PRO A 26 18.40 30.12 -13.34
N VAL A 27 19.44 29.68 -12.65
CA VAL A 27 19.91 28.30 -12.73
C VAL A 27 19.00 27.45 -11.85
N ASP A 28 18.20 26.61 -12.48
CA ASP A 28 17.27 25.76 -11.77
C ASP A 28 17.88 24.36 -11.59
N LEU A 29 17.86 23.89 -10.34
CA LEU A 29 18.31 22.56 -9.96
C LEU A 29 17.11 21.70 -9.58
N PHE A 30 16.99 20.56 -10.25
CA PHE A 30 15.87 19.64 -10.12
C PHE A 30 16.35 18.27 -9.68
N MET A 31 15.71 17.77 -8.63
CA MET A 31 15.91 16.42 -8.13
C MET A 31 14.54 15.83 -7.84
N ALA A 32 14.31 14.59 -8.27
CA ALA A 32 13.05 13.90 -8.03
C ALA A 32 12.89 13.61 -6.54
N ASP A 33 11.65 13.63 -6.05
CA ASP A 33 11.35 13.36 -4.65
C ASP A 33 11.26 11.85 -4.34
N GLY A 34 11.20 11.48 -3.07
CA GLY A 34 10.94 10.13 -2.60
C GLY A 34 11.97 9.09 -3.03
N GLN A 35 13.24 9.49 -3.17
CA GLN A 35 14.28 8.62 -3.70
C GLN A 35 14.72 7.59 -2.65
N LEU A 36 15.00 6.37 -3.11
CA LEU A 36 15.55 5.31 -2.28
C LEU A 36 17.08 5.45 -2.24
N LYS A 37 17.65 5.36 -1.03
CA LYS A 37 19.11 5.38 -0.84
C LYS A 37 19.86 4.31 -1.66
N SER A 38 19.20 3.20 -1.99
CA SER A 38 19.79 2.07 -2.71
C SER A 38 19.97 2.30 -4.22
N HIS A 39 19.44 3.38 -4.78
CA HIS A 39 19.46 3.63 -6.23
C HIS A 39 20.25 4.89 -6.58
N PRO A 40 20.90 4.93 -7.76
CA PRO A 40 21.48 6.15 -8.29
C PRO A 40 20.39 7.21 -8.46
N ILE A 41 20.67 8.43 -8.01
CA ILE A 41 19.72 9.53 -8.08
C ILE A 41 20.04 10.42 -9.27
N ARG A 42 18.97 10.81 -9.99
CA ARG A 42 18.98 11.75 -11.10
C ARG A 42 18.84 13.18 -10.58
N VAL A 43 19.80 14.01 -10.94
CA VAL A 43 19.77 15.46 -10.69
C VAL A 43 19.91 16.15 -12.04
N PHE A 44 18.94 17.00 -12.38
CA PHE A 44 18.94 17.79 -13.60
C PHE A 44 19.21 19.26 -13.28
N ILE A 45 19.98 19.93 -14.12
CA ILE A 45 20.27 21.36 -14.01
C ILE A 45 20.05 22.03 -15.36
N SER A 46 19.43 23.21 -15.39
CA SER A 46 19.14 23.97 -16.62
C SER A 46 20.38 24.54 -17.33
N GLN A 47 21.57 24.27 -16.82
CA GLN A 47 22.84 24.70 -17.37
C GLN A 47 23.61 23.53 -18.00
N ASP A 48 24.36 23.83 -19.05
CA ASP A 48 25.29 22.88 -19.66
C ASP A 48 26.58 22.81 -18.82
N ILE A 49 26.80 21.67 -18.16
CA ILE A 49 27.93 21.43 -17.25
C ILE A 49 28.74 20.25 -17.79
N ALA A 50 30.02 20.49 -18.04
CA ALA A 50 30.96 19.46 -18.46
C ALA A 50 31.59 18.74 -17.26
N ASP A 51 32.04 17.51 -17.46
CA ASP A 51 32.76 16.74 -16.44
C ASP A 51 34.04 17.45 -15.95
N SER A 52 34.71 18.20 -16.85
CA SER A 52 35.88 19.02 -16.53
C SER A 52 35.61 20.14 -15.52
N MET A 53 34.35 20.54 -15.33
CA MET A 53 33.92 21.55 -14.36
C MET A 53 33.83 21.00 -12.91
N LYS A 54 34.15 19.71 -12.71
CA LYS A 54 34.15 19.03 -11.40
C LYS A 54 32.87 19.25 -10.59
N PRO A 55 31.68 18.97 -11.14
CA PRO A 55 30.43 19.11 -10.41
C PRO A 55 30.40 18.21 -9.17
N ARG A 56 29.89 18.74 -8.05
CA ARG A 56 29.72 18.02 -6.78
C ARG A 56 28.37 18.33 -6.18
N LEU A 57 27.69 17.30 -5.68
CA LEU A 57 26.46 17.43 -4.93
C LEU A 57 26.75 17.50 -3.44
N VAL A 58 26.09 18.44 -2.76
CA VAL A 58 26.03 18.54 -1.30
C VAL A 58 24.57 18.42 -0.89
N LEU A 59 24.29 17.56 0.08
CA LEU A 59 22.94 17.33 0.60
C LEU A 59 22.88 17.82 2.03
N THR A 60 22.24 18.98 2.24
CA THR A 60 22.14 19.54 3.59
C THR A 60 20.84 19.09 4.23
N ALA A 61 20.92 18.38 5.37
CA ALA A 61 19.73 17.96 6.08
C ALA A 61 19.05 19.13 6.81
N SER A 62 17.72 19.18 6.72
CA SER A 62 16.92 20.13 7.49
C SER A 62 16.72 19.60 8.91
N HIS A 63 17.37 20.24 9.88
CA HIS A 63 17.31 19.88 11.29
C HIS A 63 16.34 20.76 12.04
N VAL A 64 15.14 20.24 12.31
CA VAL A 64 14.21 20.88 13.25
C VAL A 64 14.49 20.42 14.69
N ILE A 65 14.82 19.13 14.86
CA ILE A 65 14.91 18.48 16.19
C ILE A 65 16.27 17.80 16.43
N SER A 66 16.96 17.35 15.37
CA SER A 66 18.24 16.64 15.51
C SER A 66 19.43 17.60 15.48
N PRO A 67 20.54 17.33 16.20
CA PRO A 67 21.75 18.11 16.03
C PRO A 67 22.34 17.88 14.63
N LYS A 68 22.88 18.96 14.05
CA LYS A 68 23.64 18.91 12.80
C LYS A 68 24.82 17.97 12.96
N ARG A 69 25.01 17.08 11.99
CA ARG A 69 26.13 16.13 12.00
C ARG A 69 27.28 16.60 11.10
N PRO A 70 28.53 16.31 11.45
CA PRO A 70 29.69 16.74 10.66
C PRO A 70 29.79 16.06 9.29
N ASP A 71 29.14 14.90 9.11
CA ASP A 71 29.14 14.11 7.88
C ASP A 71 28.12 14.59 6.82
N GLU A 72 27.26 15.55 7.16
CA GLU A 72 26.22 16.08 6.25
C GLU A 72 26.76 17.03 5.18
N GLN A 73 27.99 17.52 5.32
CA GLN A 73 28.62 18.41 4.34
C GLN A 73 29.54 17.68 3.37
N ARG A 74 29.34 16.36 3.21
CA ARG A 74 30.16 15.56 2.30
C ARG A 74 29.84 15.92 0.84
N PHE A 75 30.89 16.18 0.07
CA PHE A 75 30.80 16.30 -1.38
C PHE A 75 30.62 14.91 -2.00
N ILE A 76 29.65 14.79 -2.90
CA ILE A 76 29.35 13.58 -3.65
C ILE A 76 29.64 13.87 -5.12
N GLU A 77 30.53 13.10 -5.73
CA GLU A 77 30.88 13.21 -7.14
C GLU A 77 29.87 12.42 -8.00
N PRO A 78 29.53 12.90 -9.21
CA PRO A 78 28.63 12.18 -10.09
C PRO A 78 29.31 10.94 -10.67
N MET A 79 28.53 9.88 -10.84
CA MET A 79 28.92 8.70 -11.60
C MET A 79 28.86 8.94 -13.11
N LEU A 80 27.95 9.82 -13.54
CA LEU A 80 27.70 10.13 -14.94
C LEU A 80 27.28 11.58 -15.10
N VAL A 81 27.83 12.24 -16.12
CA VAL A 81 27.46 13.58 -16.56
C VAL A 81 26.96 13.49 -18.01
N ALA A 82 25.65 13.62 -18.21
CA ALA A 82 25.02 13.59 -19.54
C ALA A 82 24.56 15.00 -19.92
N ARG A 83 25.27 15.63 -20.85
CA ARG A 83 25.00 16.99 -21.34
C ARG A 83 23.85 17.02 -22.34
N HIS A 84 23.28 18.20 -22.56
CA HIS A 84 22.26 18.49 -23.57
C HIS A 84 21.02 17.58 -23.49
N GLN A 85 20.63 17.18 -22.28
CA GLN A 85 19.42 16.40 -22.06
C GLN A 85 18.22 17.32 -22.00
N THR A 86 17.11 16.90 -22.62
CA THR A 86 15.83 17.61 -22.54
C THR A 86 14.92 16.90 -21.55
N VAL A 87 14.42 17.64 -20.57
CA VAL A 87 13.46 17.15 -19.57
C VAL A 87 12.19 17.98 -19.65
N GLU A 88 11.05 17.32 -19.72
CA GLU A 88 9.75 17.98 -19.57
C GLU A 88 9.45 18.19 -18.09
N GLN A 89 9.14 19.43 -17.72
CA GLN A 89 8.75 19.77 -16.38
C GLN A 89 7.44 20.53 -16.35
N VAL A 90 6.62 20.23 -15.34
CA VAL A 90 5.42 20.98 -15.03
C VAL A 90 5.78 22.11 -14.08
N VAL A 91 5.81 23.36 -14.56
CA VAL A 91 6.00 24.58 -13.76
C VAL A 91 4.74 25.41 -13.90
N ASN A 92 4.05 25.69 -12.78
CA ASN A 92 2.76 26.39 -12.77
C ASN A 92 1.73 25.77 -13.74
N GLU A 93 1.58 24.45 -13.69
CA GLU A 93 0.66 23.66 -14.55
C GLU A 93 1.00 23.66 -16.05
N ALA A 94 1.98 24.46 -16.50
CA ALA A 94 2.49 24.44 -17.87
C ALA A 94 3.62 23.42 -18.00
N LYS A 95 3.58 22.61 -19.07
CA LYS A 95 4.68 21.74 -19.46
C LYS A 95 5.71 22.56 -20.23
N ILE A 96 6.91 22.70 -19.67
CA ILE A 96 8.04 23.39 -20.28
C ILE A 96 9.14 22.37 -20.53
N ALA A 97 9.69 22.35 -21.74
CA ALA A 97 10.85 21.55 -22.08
C ALA A 97 12.12 22.34 -21.73
N LEU A 98 12.88 21.86 -20.77
CA LEU A 98 14.16 22.45 -20.36
C LEU A 98 15.29 21.62 -20.95
N THR A 99 16.31 22.27 -21.50
CA THR A 99 17.53 21.61 -21.99
C THR A 99 18.68 21.95 -21.05
N GLY A 100 19.44 20.95 -20.63
CA GLY A 100 20.50 21.13 -19.65
C GLY A 100 21.33 19.87 -19.43
N THR A 101 21.81 19.66 -18.21
CA THR A 101 22.68 18.52 -17.86
C THR A 101 22.00 17.60 -16.87
N LEU A 102 22.04 16.30 -17.15
CA LEU A 102 21.60 15.24 -16.25
C LEU A 102 22.82 14.61 -15.56
N LEU A 103 22.81 14.61 -14.24
CA LEU A 103 23.85 14.07 -13.38
C LEU A 103 23.30 12.85 -12.62
N LEU A 104 24.07 11.78 -12.53
CA LEU A 104 23.75 10.62 -11.71
C LEU A 104 24.68 10.55 -10.49
N PHE A 105 24.11 10.44 -9.29
CA PHE A 105 24.87 10.32 -8.04
C PHE A 105 24.56 9.01 -7.31
N ASP A 106 25.57 8.39 -6.72
CA ASP A 106 25.37 7.24 -5.81
C ASP A 106 25.21 7.71 -4.37
N LEU A 107 24.04 7.46 -3.76
CA LEU A 107 23.76 7.76 -2.36
C LEU A 107 23.82 6.53 -1.44
N SER A 108 24.25 5.37 -1.92
CA SER A 108 24.32 4.12 -1.14
C SER A 108 25.14 4.25 0.16
N HIS A 109 26.09 5.18 0.20
CA HIS A 109 26.94 5.45 1.36
C HIS A 109 26.54 6.68 2.18
N TYR A 110 25.42 7.35 1.84
CA TYR A 110 24.97 8.52 2.57
C TYR A 110 24.54 8.14 4.01
N PRO A 111 25.00 8.86 5.05
CA PRO A 111 24.84 8.47 6.45
C PRO A 111 23.44 8.78 6.99
N VAL A 112 22.44 7.99 6.57
CA VAL A 112 21.10 8.01 7.16
C VAL A 112 21.12 7.20 8.46
N PRO A 113 20.70 7.77 9.61
CA PRO A 113 20.57 7.00 10.84
C PRO A 113 19.65 5.78 10.63
N PHE A 114 20.03 4.63 11.17
CA PHE A 114 19.28 3.38 10.96
C PHE A 114 17.81 3.43 11.45
N TYR A 115 17.50 4.32 12.40
CA TYR A 115 16.15 4.48 12.97
C TYR A 115 15.30 5.52 12.23
N LYS A 116 15.87 6.33 11.34
CA LYS A 116 15.11 7.30 10.54
C LYS A 116 14.62 6.62 9.25
N THR A 117 13.30 6.64 9.04
CA THR A 117 12.67 6.14 7.80
C THR A 117 12.94 7.06 6.62
N VAL A 118 12.99 8.37 6.88
CA VAL A 118 13.16 9.42 5.88
C VAL A 118 14.00 10.57 6.42
N VAL A 119 14.81 11.18 5.55
CA VAL A 119 15.56 12.41 5.84
C VAL A 119 15.23 13.43 4.76
N ARG A 120 14.91 14.64 5.21
CA ARG A 120 14.66 15.79 4.35
C ARG A 120 15.98 16.50 4.05
N LEU A 121 16.31 16.62 2.77
CA LEU A 121 17.59 17.12 2.28
C LEU A 121 17.36 18.27 1.30
N THR A 122 18.12 19.35 1.45
CA THR A 122 18.21 20.41 0.44
C THR A 122 19.39 20.11 -0.47
N PRO A 123 19.17 19.82 -1.76
CA PRO A 123 20.26 19.57 -2.68
C PRO A 123 20.93 20.88 -3.07
N THR A 124 22.26 20.89 -3.08
CA THR A 124 23.08 22.01 -3.55
C THR A 124 24.12 21.45 -4.49
N LEU A 125 24.13 21.92 -5.73
CA LEU A 125 25.13 21.56 -6.72
C LEU A 125 26.18 22.66 -6.79
N ILE A 126 27.45 22.25 -6.77
CA ILE A 126 28.61 23.15 -6.80
C ILE A 126 29.51 22.70 -7.93
N TRP A 127 29.94 23.62 -8.79
CA TRP A 127 30.88 23.34 -9.88
C TRP A 127 31.82 24.52 -10.12
N GLN A 128 32.85 24.32 -10.93
CA GLN A 128 33.79 25.35 -11.34
C GLN A 128 33.49 25.77 -12.78
N ASP A 129 33.36 27.08 -13.03
CA ASP A 129 33.25 27.58 -14.40
C ASP A 129 34.61 27.52 -15.15
N GLU A 130 34.62 27.90 -16.42
CA GLU A 130 35.85 27.91 -17.25
C GLU A 130 36.94 28.85 -16.71
N LEU A 131 36.56 29.85 -15.91
CA LEU A 131 37.46 30.79 -15.25
C LEU A 131 37.84 30.33 -13.83
N ASN A 132 37.47 29.10 -13.46
CA ASN A 132 37.70 28.51 -12.14
C ASN A 132 36.98 29.24 -10.99
N ASN A 133 35.94 30.03 -11.28
CA ASN A 133 35.06 30.56 -10.25
C ASN A 133 34.09 29.47 -9.79
N GLN A 134 33.80 29.47 -8.50
CA GLN A 134 32.84 28.54 -7.93
C GLN A 134 31.42 29.02 -8.19
N GLN A 135 30.63 28.19 -8.87
CA GLN A 135 29.22 28.40 -9.11
C GLN A 135 28.40 27.47 -8.20
N VAL A 136 27.24 27.94 -7.75
CA VAL A 136 26.37 27.23 -6.81
C VAL A 136 24.93 27.32 -7.28
N ALA A 137 24.26 26.17 -7.39
CA ALA A 137 22.82 26.09 -7.60
C ALA A 137 22.19 25.38 -6.39
N ILE A 138 21.16 25.99 -5.81
CA ILE A 138 20.39 25.42 -4.70
C ILE A 138 19.06 24.93 -5.25
N GLY A 139 18.69 23.70 -4.91
CA GLY A 139 17.40 23.15 -5.32
C GLY A 139 16.25 23.96 -4.73
N GLY A 140 15.27 24.31 -5.57
CA GLY A 140 14.09 25.08 -5.13
C GLY A 140 13.15 24.32 -4.19
N ARG A 141 13.37 23.01 -4.00
CA ARG A 141 12.60 22.16 -3.08
C ARG A 141 13.50 21.20 -2.32
N GLU A 142 13.10 20.90 -1.08
CA GLU A 142 13.65 19.80 -0.32
C GLU A 142 13.24 18.46 -0.93
N VAL A 143 14.12 17.48 -0.80
CA VAL A 143 13.98 16.13 -1.32
C VAL A 143 14.02 15.14 -0.16
N TYR A 144 13.17 14.13 -0.20
CA TYR A 144 13.15 13.06 0.77
C TYR A 144 14.02 11.89 0.32
N LEU A 145 15.00 11.54 1.16
CA LEU A 145 15.80 10.34 1.01
C LEU A 145 15.32 9.30 2.02
N SER A 146 14.79 8.19 1.52
CA SER A 146 14.27 7.13 2.38
C SER A 146 15.28 6.02 2.61
N ASN A 147 15.27 5.49 3.84
CA ASN A 147 15.98 4.27 4.21
C ASN A 147 15.01 3.08 4.20
N THR A 148 15.18 2.18 3.24
CA THR A 148 14.26 1.07 2.96
C THR A 148 14.01 0.18 4.17
N VAL A 149 15.04 -0.17 4.94
CA VAL A 149 14.91 -1.13 6.06
C VAL A 149 13.99 -0.61 7.18
N PRO A 150 14.29 0.51 7.86
CA PRO A 150 13.39 1.04 8.90
C PRO A 150 12.04 1.45 8.34
N ALA A 151 11.97 1.87 7.07
CA ALA A 151 10.72 2.25 6.44
C ALA A 151 9.75 1.06 6.26
N PHE A 152 10.20 -0.19 6.24
CA PHE A 152 9.32 -1.36 6.31
C PHE A 152 9.18 -1.90 7.74
N VAL A 153 10.27 -1.93 8.52
CA VAL A 153 10.25 -2.51 9.87
C VAL A 153 9.34 -1.72 10.81
N ILE A 154 9.41 -0.39 10.82
CA ILE A 154 8.65 0.46 11.73
C ILE A 154 7.13 0.34 11.50
N PRO A 155 6.61 0.48 10.26
CA PRO A 155 5.19 0.22 9.98
C PRO A 155 4.72 -1.16 10.41
N CYS A 156 5.49 -2.20 10.08
CA CYS A 156 5.15 -3.56 10.50
C CYS A 156 5.04 -3.64 12.02
N LEU A 157 6.03 -3.12 12.76
CA LEU A 157 5.99 -3.06 14.22
C LEU A 157 4.78 -2.28 14.73
N LEU A 158 4.42 -1.14 14.11
CA LEU A 158 3.28 -0.32 14.52
C LEU A 158 1.95 -1.05 14.27
N VAL A 159 1.81 -1.74 13.14
CA VAL A 159 0.60 -2.53 12.86
C VAL A 159 0.51 -3.74 13.79
N PHE A 160 1.62 -4.43 14.07
CA PHE A 160 1.65 -5.51 15.07
C PHE A 160 1.39 -5.00 16.48
N LEU A 161 1.83 -3.79 16.83
CA LEU A 161 1.52 -3.13 18.10
C LEU A 161 0.02 -2.86 18.20
N LEU A 162 -0.59 -2.29 17.16
CA LEU A 162 -2.04 -2.06 17.10
C LEU A 162 -2.82 -3.37 17.24
N LEU A 163 -2.40 -4.43 16.53
CA LEU A 163 -2.99 -5.75 16.65
C LEU A 163 -2.86 -6.29 18.08
N SER A 164 -1.70 -6.12 18.70
CA SER A 164 -1.45 -6.53 20.09
C SER A 164 -2.35 -5.78 21.08
N VAL A 165 -2.61 -4.49 20.85
CA VAL A 165 -3.56 -3.70 21.64
C VAL A 165 -4.98 -4.26 21.49
N LEU A 166 -5.43 -4.56 20.26
CA LEU A 166 -6.75 -5.16 20.02
C LEU A 166 -6.89 -6.53 20.70
N ILE A 167 -5.84 -7.36 20.63
CA ILE A 167 -5.75 -8.65 21.33
C ILE A 167 -5.81 -8.45 22.85
N GLY A 168 -5.11 -7.45 23.38
CA GLY A 168 -5.12 -7.10 24.80
C GLY A 168 -6.50 -6.65 25.28
N LEU A 169 -7.18 -5.80 24.52
CA LEU A 169 -8.54 -5.35 24.79
C LEU A 169 -9.54 -6.52 24.79
N ALA A 170 -9.40 -7.48 23.86
CA ALA A 170 -10.23 -8.68 23.87
C ALA A 170 -10.00 -9.54 25.13
N LYS A 171 -8.74 -9.72 25.54
CA LYS A 171 -8.40 -10.45 26.78
C LYS A 171 -8.97 -9.78 28.03
N LEU A 172 -8.95 -8.45 28.10
CA LEU A 172 -9.56 -7.70 29.21
C LEU A 172 -11.08 -7.94 29.29
N GLY A 173 -11.74 -8.17 28.15
CA GLY A 173 -13.14 -8.57 28.10
C GLY A 173 -13.40 -10.07 28.35
N ASN A 174 -12.39 -10.83 28.80
CA ASN A 174 -12.45 -12.30 28.97
C ASN A 174 -12.83 -13.06 27.68
N LYS A 175 -12.56 -12.46 26.51
CA LYS A 175 -12.78 -13.07 25.19
C LYS A 175 -11.47 -13.59 24.64
N GLN A 176 -11.53 -14.73 23.95
CA GLN A 176 -10.34 -15.26 23.28
C GLN A 176 -10.08 -14.45 22.00
N PRO A 177 -8.90 -13.84 21.80
CA PRO A 177 -8.64 -12.96 20.65
C PRO A 177 -8.82 -13.64 19.28
N ILE A 178 -8.60 -14.96 19.22
CA ILE A 178 -8.81 -15.75 18.02
C ILE A 178 -10.28 -15.75 17.56
N GLN A 179 -11.23 -15.45 18.46
CA GLN A 179 -12.65 -15.33 18.14
C GLN A 179 -12.96 -14.20 17.14
N PHE A 180 -12.06 -13.23 16.94
CA PHE A 180 -12.21 -12.24 15.87
C PHE A 180 -12.19 -12.88 14.48
N ILE A 181 -11.47 -13.98 14.32
CA ILE A 181 -11.32 -14.71 13.05
C ILE A 181 -12.27 -15.91 13.02
N CYS A 182 -12.76 -16.38 14.17
CA CYS A 182 -13.75 -17.46 14.23
C CYS A 182 -15.12 -17.01 13.72
N GLY A 183 -15.92 -17.94 13.22
CA GLY A 183 -17.34 -17.76 12.96
C GLY A 183 -18.20 -17.91 14.22
N ASN A 184 -19.52 -17.86 14.05
CA ASN A 184 -20.47 -18.08 15.16
C ASN A 184 -20.43 -19.51 15.71
N ASP A 185 -19.85 -20.43 14.94
CA ASP A 185 -19.62 -21.84 15.26
C ASP A 185 -18.32 -22.09 16.04
N GLY A 186 -17.55 -21.04 16.36
CA GLY A 186 -16.26 -21.14 17.05
C GLY A 186 -15.10 -21.63 16.17
N ALA A 187 -15.37 -22.14 14.97
CA ALA A 187 -14.36 -22.55 13.99
C ALA A 187 -13.77 -21.35 13.24
N LEU A 188 -12.57 -21.47 12.69
CA LEU A 188 -11.95 -20.38 11.91
C LEU A 188 -12.76 -20.10 10.63
N SER A 189 -13.15 -18.84 10.45
CA SER A 189 -13.81 -18.37 9.24
C SER A 189 -12.77 -17.98 8.20
N LEU A 190 -12.79 -18.65 7.05
CA LEU A 190 -11.88 -18.38 5.94
C LEU A 190 -11.97 -16.93 5.46
N SER A 191 -13.17 -16.39 5.26
CA SER A 191 -13.36 -15.01 4.80
C SER A 191 -12.86 -13.98 5.81
N ARG A 192 -13.07 -14.20 7.11
CA ARG A 192 -12.54 -13.31 8.16
C ARG A 192 -11.02 -13.35 8.21
N ALA A 193 -10.43 -14.54 8.06
CA ALA A 193 -8.98 -14.71 7.96
C ALA A 193 -8.42 -13.98 6.74
N GLN A 194 -9.06 -14.13 5.57
CA GLN A 194 -8.67 -13.44 4.33
C GLN A 194 -8.71 -11.92 4.50
N VAL A 195 -9.79 -11.37 5.04
CA VAL A 195 -9.91 -9.93 5.30
C VAL A 195 -8.80 -9.47 6.23
N MET A 196 -8.55 -10.18 7.33
CA MET A 196 -7.47 -9.82 8.27
C MET A 196 -6.09 -9.84 7.61
N LEU A 197 -5.78 -10.88 6.82
CA LEU A 197 -4.53 -11.01 6.06
C LEU A 197 -4.34 -9.84 5.09
N TRP A 198 -5.37 -9.50 4.31
CA TRP A 198 -5.35 -8.38 3.38
C TRP A 198 -5.23 -7.03 4.08
N THR A 199 -5.99 -6.80 5.16
CA THR A 199 -5.89 -5.57 5.96
C THR A 199 -4.50 -5.39 6.54
N LEU A 200 -3.88 -6.47 7.04
CA LEU A 200 -2.51 -6.44 7.56
C LEU A 200 -1.51 -6.10 6.46
N ALA A 201 -1.58 -6.80 5.31
CA ALA A 201 -0.67 -6.56 4.20
C ALA A 201 -0.81 -5.14 3.64
N ILE A 202 -2.02 -4.72 3.29
CA ILE A 202 -2.28 -3.39 2.73
C ILE A 202 -1.95 -2.30 3.75
N GLY A 203 -2.36 -2.47 5.02
CA GLY A 203 -2.07 -1.51 6.09
C GLY A 203 -0.58 -1.31 6.32
N CYS A 204 0.21 -2.39 6.34
CA CYS A 204 1.66 -2.30 6.45
C CYS A 204 2.29 -1.58 5.23
N MET A 205 1.86 -1.92 4.01
CA MET A 205 2.43 -1.33 2.79
C MET A 205 2.05 0.14 2.62
N VAL A 206 0.78 0.50 2.86
CA VAL A 206 0.31 1.90 2.82
C VAL A 206 1.06 2.74 3.84
N MET A 207 1.24 2.23 5.06
CA MET A 207 2.00 2.93 6.10
C MET A 207 3.49 3.03 5.74
N ALA A 208 4.09 1.98 5.18
CA ALA A 208 5.47 2.00 4.70
C ALA A 208 5.69 3.08 3.63
N TYR A 209 4.92 3.05 2.54
CA TYR A 209 5.07 4.05 1.48
C TYR A 209 4.65 5.45 1.92
N GLY A 210 3.66 5.55 2.80
CA GLY A 210 3.27 6.82 3.43
C GLY A 210 4.42 7.45 4.20
N LEU A 211 5.19 6.66 4.96
CA LEU A 211 6.37 7.14 5.66
C LEU A 211 7.57 7.39 4.73
N MET A 212 7.68 6.67 3.61
CA MET A 212 8.76 6.87 2.62
C MET A 212 8.57 8.15 1.81
N ARG A 213 7.34 8.40 1.33
CA ARG A 213 7.02 9.51 0.43
C ARG A 213 6.42 10.74 1.13
N LEU A 214 6.06 10.61 2.42
CA LEU A 214 5.32 11.64 3.18
C LEU A 214 4.03 12.10 2.49
N GLN A 215 3.50 11.24 1.64
CA GLN A 215 2.26 11.42 0.90
C GLN A 215 1.46 10.14 1.03
N VAL A 216 0.14 10.25 1.11
CA VAL A 216 -0.74 9.08 1.15
C VAL A 216 -0.64 8.39 -0.21
N PRO A 217 -0.18 7.13 -0.29
CA PRO A 217 -0.11 6.43 -1.56
C PRO A 217 -1.52 6.21 -2.09
N THR A 218 -1.69 6.33 -3.41
CA THR A 218 -2.95 6.02 -4.07
C THR A 218 -3.21 4.52 -3.98
N ILE A 219 -4.34 4.12 -3.40
CA ILE A 219 -4.72 2.72 -3.28
C ILE A 219 -5.36 2.28 -4.60
N PRO A 220 -4.79 1.28 -5.31
CA PRO A 220 -5.38 0.77 -6.55
C PRO A 220 -6.80 0.23 -6.36
N GLU A 221 -7.65 0.44 -7.37
CA GLU A 221 -9.05 -0.03 -7.37
C GLU A 221 -9.15 -1.56 -7.26
N SER A 222 -8.19 -2.29 -7.84
CA SER A 222 -8.10 -3.74 -7.76
C SER A 222 -7.99 -4.25 -6.31
N LEU A 223 -7.23 -3.56 -5.45
CA LEU A 223 -7.09 -3.90 -4.04
C LEU A 223 -8.39 -3.66 -3.27
N ILE A 224 -9.08 -2.55 -3.57
CA ILE A 224 -10.38 -2.24 -2.98
C ILE A 224 -11.40 -3.32 -3.39
N ALA A 225 -11.40 -3.73 -4.66
CA ALA A 225 -12.25 -4.80 -5.15
C ALA A 225 -11.95 -6.14 -4.47
N LEU A 226 -10.68 -6.50 -4.27
CA LEU A 226 -10.28 -7.73 -3.55
C LEU A 226 -10.75 -7.73 -2.10
N MET A 227 -10.62 -6.60 -1.40
CA MET A 227 -11.14 -6.45 -0.05
C MET A 227 -12.67 -6.55 -0.03
N GLY A 228 -13.35 -5.89 -0.96
CA GLY A 228 -14.80 -5.93 -1.11
C GLY A 228 -15.33 -7.35 -1.38
N LEU A 229 -14.68 -8.10 -2.26
CA LEU A 229 -15.00 -9.49 -2.57
C LEU A 229 -14.86 -10.41 -1.34
N SER A 230 -13.79 -10.21 -0.55
CA SER A 230 -13.55 -10.96 0.69
C SER A 230 -14.62 -10.67 1.76
N LEU A 231 -15.09 -9.42 1.84
CA LEU A 231 -16.20 -9.03 2.72
C LEU A 231 -17.54 -9.60 2.24
N ALA A 232 -17.81 -9.52 0.94
CA ALA A 232 -19.05 -10.03 0.34
C ALA A 232 -19.21 -11.54 0.54
N THR A 233 -18.15 -12.32 0.32
CA THR A 233 -18.15 -13.76 0.58
C THR A 233 -18.38 -14.12 2.04
N GLY A 234 -17.81 -13.34 2.96
CA GLY A 234 -18.05 -13.49 4.39
C GLY A 234 -19.49 -13.20 4.79
N GLY A 235 -20.07 -12.12 4.26
CA GLY A 235 -21.46 -11.73 4.52
C GLY A 235 -22.47 -12.77 4.03
N ILE A 236 -22.30 -13.29 2.81
CA ILE A 236 -23.19 -14.32 2.25
C ILE A 236 -23.09 -15.63 3.05
N SER A 237 -21.87 -16.04 3.40
CA SER A 237 -21.65 -17.27 4.18
C SER A 237 -22.30 -17.19 5.57
N TYR A 238 -22.27 -16.01 6.19
CA TYR A 238 -22.91 -15.76 7.48
C TYR A 238 -24.44 -15.86 7.39
N ALA A 239 -25.05 -15.17 6.42
CA ALA A 239 -26.50 -15.14 6.27
C ALA A 239 -27.11 -16.53 5.98
N GLN A 240 -26.41 -17.36 5.22
CA GLN A 240 -26.85 -18.74 4.96
C GLN A 240 -26.70 -19.65 6.17
N GLY A 241 -25.63 -19.49 6.96
CA GLY A 241 -25.47 -20.24 8.22
C GLY A 241 -26.62 -19.99 9.19
N GLU A 242 -27.08 -18.74 9.28
CA GLU A 242 -28.24 -18.38 10.11
C GLU A 242 -29.56 -18.99 9.59
N LYS A 243 -29.76 -19.00 8.26
CA LYS A 243 -30.95 -19.62 7.64
C LYS A 243 -30.97 -21.15 7.85
N ALA A 244 -29.84 -21.82 7.65
CA ALA A 244 -29.72 -23.26 7.84
C ALA A 244 -29.97 -23.67 9.30
N ALA A 245 -29.47 -22.87 10.26
CA ALA A 245 -29.74 -23.08 11.68
C ALA A 245 -31.23 -22.93 12.03
N LYS A 246 -31.90 -21.90 11.48
CA LYS A 246 -33.35 -21.70 11.67
C LYS A 246 -34.21 -22.78 11.00
N ALA A 247 -33.79 -23.30 9.84
CA ALA A 247 -34.55 -24.30 9.09
C ALA A 247 -34.51 -25.71 9.71
N LEU A 248 -33.48 -26.03 10.48
CA LEU A 248 -33.31 -27.35 11.10
C LEU A 248 -33.94 -27.46 12.50
N ASP A 249 -34.60 -26.41 13.00
CA ASP A 249 -35.18 -26.31 14.36
C ASP A 249 -34.22 -26.81 15.45
N VAL A 250 -32.92 -26.69 15.19
CA VAL A 250 -31.88 -26.93 16.18
C VAL A 250 -32.01 -25.76 17.14
N PRO A 251 -32.22 -26.00 18.45
CA PRO A 251 -32.39 -24.93 19.40
C PRO A 251 -31.27 -23.91 19.21
N ALA A 252 -31.63 -22.63 19.20
CA ALA A 252 -30.72 -21.52 18.94
C ALA A 252 -29.62 -21.34 20.03
N GLU A 253 -29.39 -22.37 20.84
CA GLU A 253 -28.47 -22.44 21.95
C GLU A 253 -27.34 -23.45 21.63
N GLY A 254 -26.28 -22.93 21.01
CA GLY A 254 -25.06 -22.62 21.76
C GLY A 254 -24.34 -23.69 22.59
N GLU A 255 -24.76 -24.95 22.73
CA GLU A 255 -24.04 -25.88 23.63
C GLU A 255 -23.11 -26.86 22.92
N ALA A 256 -23.47 -27.40 21.75
CA ALA A 256 -22.64 -28.41 21.08
C ALA A 256 -21.45 -27.83 20.27
N TRP A 257 -21.53 -26.55 19.86
CA TRP A 257 -20.53 -25.92 18.98
C TRP A 257 -19.59 -24.95 19.73
N VAL A 258 -19.97 -24.49 20.92
CA VAL A 258 -19.29 -23.37 21.62
C VAL A 258 -17.94 -23.73 22.22
N ASN A 259 -17.61 -25.02 22.38
CA ASN A 259 -16.34 -25.44 22.96
C ASN A 259 -15.38 -26.11 21.98
N ARG A 260 -15.54 -25.83 20.68
CA ARG A 260 -14.59 -26.28 19.69
C ARG A 260 -13.39 -25.33 19.66
N GLN A 261 -12.20 -25.86 19.97
CA GLN A 261 -10.97 -25.09 19.80
C GLN A 261 -10.72 -24.81 18.31
N PRO A 262 -10.44 -23.56 17.92
CA PRO A 262 -10.16 -23.22 16.53
C PRO A 262 -8.88 -23.91 16.07
N ARG A 263 -8.94 -24.61 14.94
CA ARG A 263 -7.78 -25.28 14.32
C ARG A 263 -7.52 -24.70 12.95
N LEU A 264 -6.26 -24.59 12.55
CA LEU A 264 -5.89 -24.14 11.20
C LEU A 264 -6.50 -25.01 10.09
N SER A 265 -6.73 -26.29 10.38
CA SER A 265 -7.46 -27.20 9.49
C SER A 265 -8.87 -26.73 9.15
N ASP A 266 -9.51 -25.93 10.00
CA ASP A 266 -10.87 -25.44 9.78
C ASP A 266 -10.96 -24.48 8.58
N LEU A 267 -9.82 -23.92 8.14
CA LEU A 267 -9.74 -23.12 6.91
C LEU A 267 -9.94 -23.96 5.65
N VAL A 268 -9.66 -25.27 5.69
CA VAL A 268 -9.70 -26.18 4.52
C VAL A 268 -10.70 -27.33 4.67
N VAL A 269 -11.18 -27.58 5.88
CA VAL A 269 -12.17 -28.63 6.17
C VAL A 269 -13.56 -28.02 6.30
N ASP A 270 -14.55 -28.66 5.67
CA ASP A 270 -15.96 -28.37 5.90
C ASP A 270 -16.52 -29.41 6.88
N TYR A 271 -17.11 -28.94 7.98
CA TYR A 271 -17.73 -29.84 8.95
C TYR A 271 -19.20 -29.93 8.64
N SER A 272 -19.63 -31.13 8.24
CA SER A 272 -21.05 -31.41 8.09
C SER A 272 -21.75 -31.43 9.45
N VAL A 273 -23.07 -31.25 9.47
CA VAL A 273 -23.94 -31.29 10.67
C VAL A 273 -23.75 -32.58 11.50
N ARG A 274 -23.20 -33.65 10.92
CA ARG A 274 -22.88 -34.92 11.60
C ARG A 274 -21.46 -35.00 12.20
N GLY A 275 -20.70 -33.92 12.20
CA GLY A 275 -19.34 -33.87 12.77
C GLY A 275 -18.25 -34.55 11.93
N GLN A 276 -18.58 -35.11 10.76
CA GLN A 276 -17.58 -35.59 9.82
C GLN A 276 -17.00 -34.41 9.04
N GLY A 277 -15.70 -34.17 9.23
CA GLY A 277 -14.93 -33.15 8.52
C GLY A 277 -14.47 -33.68 7.17
N ASN A 278 -14.96 -33.08 6.09
CA ASN A 278 -14.51 -33.40 4.73
C ASN A 278 -13.61 -32.29 4.23
N LEU A 279 -12.49 -32.66 3.60
CA LEU A 279 -11.61 -31.70 2.93
C LEU A 279 -12.38 -31.03 1.78
N SER A 280 -12.46 -29.71 1.83
CA SER A 280 -13.10 -28.92 0.78
C SER A 280 -12.05 -28.43 -0.19
N MET A 281 -12.05 -28.99 -1.41
CA MET A 281 -11.17 -28.56 -2.49
C MET A 281 -11.31 -27.06 -2.77
N THR A 282 -12.53 -26.53 -2.72
CA THR A 282 -12.80 -25.11 -2.99
C THR A 282 -12.22 -24.19 -1.91
N ARG A 283 -12.32 -24.56 -0.63
CA ARG A 283 -11.68 -23.79 0.46
C ARG A 283 -10.16 -23.83 0.34
N ALA A 284 -9.59 -24.99 0.03
CA ALA A 284 -8.15 -25.11 -0.22
C ALA A 284 -7.69 -24.23 -1.39
N GLN A 285 -8.45 -24.20 -2.49
CA GLN A 285 -8.21 -23.32 -3.63
C GLN A 285 -8.25 -21.84 -3.25
N MET A 286 -9.23 -21.42 -2.44
CA MET A 286 -9.31 -20.04 -1.95
C MET A 286 -8.11 -19.65 -1.08
N VAL A 287 -7.72 -20.51 -0.14
CA VAL A 287 -6.51 -20.29 0.69
C VAL A 287 -5.29 -20.17 -0.19
N PHE A 288 -5.11 -21.09 -1.14
CA PHE A 288 -4.01 -21.07 -2.08
C PHE A 288 -3.93 -19.75 -2.86
N TRP A 289 -5.02 -19.33 -3.51
CA TRP A 289 -5.04 -18.08 -4.28
C TRP A 289 -4.84 -16.85 -3.41
N THR A 290 -5.37 -16.84 -2.18
CA THR A 290 -5.15 -15.72 -1.25
C THR A 290 -3.67 -15.58 -0.92
N LEU A 291 -3.02 -16.67 -0.50
CA LEU A 291 -1.61 -16.64 -0.11
C LEU A 291 -0.71 -16.32 -1.30
N PHE A 292 -1.01 -16.87 -2.47
CA PHE A 292 -0.29 -16.60 -3.70
C PHE A 292 -0.38 -15.12 -4.10
N THR A 293 -1.59 -14.56 -4.19
CA THR A 293 -1.76 -13.15 -4.57
C THR A 293 -1.20 -12.20 -3.51
N LEU A 294 -1.30 -12.53 -2.23
CA LEU A 294 -0.72 -11.73 -1.15
C LEU A 294 0.81 -11.73 -1.20
N LEU A 295 1.43 -12.88 -1.49
CA LEU A 295 2.88 -12.97 -1.70
C LEU A 295 3.33 -12.14 -2.90
N LEU A 296 2.62 -12.24 -4.03
CA LEU A 296 2.90 -11.43 -5.21
C LEU A 296 2.74 -9.95 -4.90
N PHE A 297 1.66 -9.55 -4.24
CA PHE A 297 1.41 -8.16 -3.85
C PHE A 297 2.53 -7.59 -3.03
N VAL A 298 2.95 -8.26 -1.95
CA VAL A 298 4.04 -7.78 -1.10
C VAL A 298 5.36 -7.71 -1.89
N THR A 299 5.69 -8.77 -2.62
CA THR A 299 6.97 -8.84 -3.36
C THR A 299 7.04 -7.79 -4.46
N LYS A 300 6.01 -7.70 -5.30
CA LYS A 300 5.93 -6.73 -6.39
C LYS A 300 5.92 -5.31 -5.88
N SER A 301 5.16 -5.03 -4.83
CA SER A 301 5.14 -3.70 -4.25
C SER A 301 6.54 -3.29 -3.78
N ILE A 302 7.25 -4.17 -3.04
CA ILE A 302 8.61 -3.89 -2.56
C ILE A 302 9.57 -3.62 -3.73
N LEU A 303 9.48 -4.42 -4.80
CA LEU A 303 10.35 -4.29 -5.98
C LEU A 303 10.07 -3.02 -6.79
N GLU A 304 8.80 -2.65 -6.94
CA GLU A 304 8.37 -1.47 -7.71
C GLU A 304 8.47 -0.18 -6.89
N GLY A 305 8.59 -0.29 -5.57
CA GLY A 305 8.61 0.86 -4.66
C GLY A 305 7.28 1.61 -4.61
N ASP A 306 6.18 0.95 -4.97
CA ASP A 306 4.81 1.47 -4.94
C ASP A 306 3.82 0.35 -4.58
N LEU A 307 2.55 0.68 -4.35
CA LEU A 307 1.50 -0.32 -4.19
C LEU A 307 1.23 -1.00 -5.53
N TRP A 308 1.54 -2.29 -5.63
CA TRP A 308 1.30 -3.05 -6.84
C TRP A 308 -0.19 -3.11 -7.15
N ASP A 309 -0.56 -2.65 -8.35
CA ASP A 309 -1.90 -2.80 -8.88
C ASP A 309 -2.09 -4.25 -9.35
N VAL A 310 -2.96 -4.98 -8.64
CA VAL A 310 -3.22 -6.39 -8.96
C VAL A 310 -3.99 -6.43 -10.29
N PRO A 311 -3.46 -7.12 -11.32
CA PRO A 311 -4.16 -7.25 -12.60
C PRO A 311 -5.59 -7.75 -12.42
N TRP A 312 -6.54 -7.13 -13.13
CA TRP A 312 -7.95 -7.43 -12.98
C TRP A 312 -8.28 -8.90 -13.28
N GLU A 313 -7.48 -9.55 -14.12
CA GLU A 313 -7.58 -10.97 -14.44
C GLU A 313 -7.38 -11.85 -13.19
N LEU A 314 -6.43 -11.49 -12.31
CA LEU A 314 -6.20 -12.19 -11.04
C LEU A 314 -7.35 -11.93 -10.07
N VAL A 315 -7.85 -10.69 -10.02
CA VAL A 315 -9.02 -10.33 -9.19
C VAL A 315 -10.26 -11.13 -9.62
N ALA A 316 -10.52 -11.19 -10.94
CA ALA A 316 -11.62 -11.94 -11.51
C ALA A 316 -11.48 -13.44 -11.24
N LEU A 317 -10.28 -14.01 -11.39
CA LEU A 317 -10.04 -15.43 -11.11
C LEU A 317 -10.26 -15.77 -9.63
N MET A 318 -9.86 -14.89 -8.72
CA MET A 318 -10.19 -15.00 -7.30
C MET A 318 -11.70 -14.91 -7.06
N GLY A 319 -12.38 -13.94 -7.67
CA GLY A 319 -13.84 -13.77 -7.57
C GLY A 319 -14.61 -14.99 -8.09
N LEU A 320 -14.18 -15.60 -9.20
CA LEU A 320 -14.77 -16.83 -9.73
C LEU A 320 -14.58 -18.02 -8.78
N SER A 321 -13.40 -18.15 -8.16
CA SER A 321 -13.20 -19.18 -7.13
C SER A 321 -14.15 -19.01 -5.94
N GLN A 322 -14.47 -17.75 -5.60
CA GLN A 322 -15.42 -17.40 -4.55
C GLN A 322 -16.87 -17.69 -4.91
N ILE A 323 -17.28 -17.38 -6.13
CA ILE A 323 -18.63 -17.69 -6.63
C ILE A 323 -18.85 -19.20 -6.70
N SER A 324 -17.84 -19.95 -7.15
CA SER A 324 -17.93 -21.42 -7.23
C SER A 324 -18.15 -22.10 -5.88
N TYR A 325 -17.68 -21.49 -4.79
CA TYR A 325 -17.93 -21.94 -3.42
C TYR A 325 -19.35 -21.63 -2.95
N LEU A 326 -19.91 -20.50 -3.38
CA LEU A 326 -21.24 -20.06 -2.96
C LEU A 326 -22.35 -20.75 -3.76
N ALA A 327 -22.12 -21.10 -5.03
CA ALA A 327 -23.13 -21.69 -5.91
C ALA A 327 -23.80 -22.96 -5.34
N PRO A 328 -23.07 -23.95 -4.78
CA PRO A 328 -23.69 -25.12 -4.15
C PRO A 328 -24.51 -24.78 -2.91
N LYS A 329 -24.18 -23.70 -2.20
CA LYS A 329 -24.89 -23.27 -1.00
C LYS A 329 -26.16 -22.48 -1.31
N ILE A 330 -26.20 -21.78 -2.44
CA ILE A 330 -27.39 -21.08 -2.94
C ILE A 330 -28.42 -22.08 -3.49
N ASN A 331 -27.96 -23.16 -4.10
CA ASN A 331 -28.79 -24.16 -4.76
C ASN A 331 -29.14 -25.38 -3.90
N GLN A 332 -29.00 -25.36 -2.57
CA GLN A 332 -29.58 -26.42 -1.74
C GLN A 332 -31.10 -26.22 -1.71
N PRO A 333 -31.90 -27.04 -2.43
CA PRO A 333 -33.34 -27.00 -2.27
C PRO A 333 -33.66 -27.35 -0.83
N GLU A 334 -34.59 -26.61 -0.22
CA GLU A 334 -35.20 -26.97 1.05
C GLU A 334 -35.53 -28.45 0.98
N THR A 335 -34.83 -29.26 1.78
CA THR A 335 -35.15 -30.68 1.88
C THR A 335 -36.60 -30.78 2.31
N SER A 336 -37.48 -31.16 1.37
CA SER A 336 -38.85 -31.52 1.66
C SER A 336 -38.86 -32.42 2.90
N PRO A 337 -39.69 -32.14 3.91
CA PRO A 337 -39.86 -33.07 5.01
C PRO A 337 -40.26 -34.41 4.42
N ALA A 338 -39.53 -35.45 4.80
CA ALA A 338 -39.80 -36.83 4.37
C ALA A 338 -41.30 -37.14 4.55
N PRO A 339 -41.96 -37.81 3.59
CA PRO A 339 -43.36 -38.15 3.72
C PRO A 339 -43.53 -38.99 4.99
N ALA A 340 -44.31 -38.46 5.93
CA ALA A 340 -44.74 -39.17 7.11
C ALA A 340 -45.31 -40.52 6.65
N MET A 341 -44.64 -41.61 7.01
CA MET A 341 -45.20 -42.95 6.84
C MET A 341 -46.47 -43.00 7.67
N ALA A 342 -47.61 -42.93 6.97
CA ALA A 342 -48.92 -43.23 7.49
C ALA A 342 -48.93 -44.69 7.96
N GLY A 343 -48.63 -44.89 9.24
CA GLY A 343 -48.82 -46.15 9.94
C GLY A 343 -50.31 -46.43 10.04
N LYS A 344 -50.79 -47.27 9.13
CA LYS A 344 -52.10 -47.90 9.17
C LYS A 344 -52.04 -49.03 10.20
N THR A 345 -52.63 -48.82 11.37
CA THR A 345 -52.83 -49.88 12.37
C THR A 345 -54.30 -50.25 12.39
N ASP A 346 -54.67 -51.23 11.57
CA ASP A 346 -55.92 -51.97 11.68
C ASP A 346 -55.79 -52.94 12.88
N ALA A 347 -56.64 -52.79 13.89
CA ALA A 347 -56.79 -53.75 14.98
C ALA A 347 -58.26 -54.19 15.04
N SER A 348 -58.51 -55.36 14.45
CA SER A 348 -59.75 -56.12 14.54
C SER A 348 -59.89 -56.70 15.95
N THR A 349 -60.93 -56.27 16.67
CA THR A 349 -61.37 -56.90 17.93
C THR A 349 -62.47 -57.90 17.59
N GLU A 350 -62.10 -59.17 17.45
CA GLU A 350 -63.03 -60.31 17.44
C GLU A 350 -63.06 -60.88 18.88
N VAL A 351 -64.18 -60.71 19.58
CA VAL A 351 -64.44 -61.37 20.88
C VAL A 351 -65.67 -62.25 20.72
N GLY A 352 -65.46 -63.54 20.98
CA GLY A 352 -66.38 -64.64 20.72
C GLY A 352 -67.59 -64.74 21.65
N PHE A 353 -68.48 -65.63 21.18
CA PHE A 353 -69.77 -66.05 21.73
C PHE A 353 -69.74 -66.58 23.18
N PRO A 354 -70.87 -66.47 23.91
CA PRO A 354 -71.06 -67.08 25.23
C PRO A 354 -71.58 -68.53 25.16
N PRO A 355 -71.53 -69.31 26.26
CA PRO A 355 -71.90 -70.72 26.28
C PRO A 355 -73.36 -70.99 26.67
N ASN A 356 -73.84 -72.12 26.13
CA ASN A 356 -75.02 -72.95 26.42
C ASN A 356 -76.41 -72.44 26.03
#